data_AF-A9D4N0-F1
#
_entry.id   AF-A9D4N0-F1
#
_cell.length_a   1.000
_cell.length_b   1.000
_cell.length_c   1.000
_cell.angle_alpha   90.00
_cell.angle_beta   90.00
_cell.angle_gamma   90.00
#
_symmetry.space_group_name_H-M   'P 1'
#
loop_
_entity.id
_entity.type
_entity.pdbx_description
1 polymer ?
#
loop_
_entity_poly.entity_id
_entity_poly.type
_entity_poly.pdbx_seq_one_letter_code
_entity_poly.pdbx_strand_id
1 'polypeptide(L)'
;MNHTSSFLKDTSGNFALVFGILAVPVMVAGGLAVDYVGLSVEKSKLQNAVDSAALLIARAGDMSETQAMKLAKTTITTNYGINVAKVAVSMVDGDATVKASMDQALVFGGFMGRKNAAVSAEATATYAYTKYEIALVLDTTGSMLGGKLTSLQNAVIGLVDGMEALGLNKEQLKFAVVPYAGFVNVGPEYGPTINGAGKVKKPAAAWIDQDAKAPIPQSDLPSDFSRFAMFNHLKVEWPGCVETRVPADKILHDVKDTVPDITDPKSLFTPFFAIDEPDNKWGYPNSYLPDGGKPVKGNKATEAEKQDQLARYGKTGEYKKPKNTDDAIALTGKWKKVKVDNSPSNFYSNKKDPKGPGFGCEMEPLVPLTTDFSKIRTTVKALEANGSTNMLEGVMWGWRVLSDREPFAQGAPKSDASVEKIMIFLTDGQNSFGNLNNDLGSAYTSMGYLVDGRLDGMTAANIGQTNNALDKKTKAACENAKEDGVTIYTIRLEEADVGTGKMLEECATSSAHYFDAPSRQQLTPIFDAIKKGVVKLRLTS
;
A
#
# COMPACT_ATOMS: atom_id res chain seq x y z
N MET A 1 88.06 -52.75 43.21
CA MET A 1 87.11 -52.96 42.09
C MET A 1 85.70 -52.80 42.63
N ASN A 2 84.98 -51.73 42.27
CA ASN A 2 83.51 -51.71 42.11
C ASN A 2 82.97 -50.34 41.64
N HIS A 3 83.66 -49.68 40.70
CA HIS A 3 83.12 -48.52 39.99
C HIS A 3 82.15 -48.89 38.84
N THR A 4 81.98 -50.18 38.53
CA THR A 4 81.11 -50.66 37.43
C THR A 4 79.63 -50.77 37.81
N SER A 5 79.27 -50.83 39.10
CA SER A 5 77.85 -50.94 39.51
C SER A 5 77.08 -49.61 39.48
N SER A 6 77.76 -48.46 39.48
CA SER A 6 77.09 -47.15 39.36
C SER A 6 76.80 -46.75 37.90
N PHE A 7 77.42 -47.40 36.91
CA PHE A 7 77.15 -47.15 35.48
C PHE A 7 75.88 -47.86 35.00
N LEU A 8 75.51 -48.99 35.61
CA LEU A 8 74.31 -49.77 35.27
C LEU A 8 73.00 -49.20 35.86
N LYS A 9 73.08 -48.23 36.78
CA LYS A 9 71.93 -47.52 37.36
C LYS A 9 71.79 -46.09 36.82
N ASP A 10 72.58 -45.71 35.83
CA ASP A 10 72.55 -44.36 35.28
C ASP A 10 71.35 -44.20 34.31
N THR A 11 70.26 -43.62 34.80
CA THR A 11 69.03 -43.35 34.03
C THR A 11 69.07 -42.03 33.25
N SER A 12 70.20 -41.32 33.24
CA SER A 12 70.35 -40.01 32.59
C SER A 12 70.16 -40.03 31.06
N GLY A 13 70.27 -41.20 30.42
CA GLY A 13 70.02 -41.37 28.97
C GLY A 13 68.55 -41.58 28.55
N ASN A 14 67.66 -41.98 29.47
CA ASN A 14 66.26 -42.26 29.11
C ASN A 14 65.48 -40.98 28.81
N PHE A 15 65.85 -39.86 29.46
CA PHE A 15 65.31 -38.54 29.15
C PHE A 15 65.61 -38.13 27.70
N ALA A 16 66.83 -38.36 27.21
CA ALA A 16 67.20 -38.04 25.84
C ALA A 16 66.43 -38.87 24.79
N LEU A 17 66.16 -40.14 25.10
CA LEU A 17 65.38 -41.05 24.25
C LEU A 17 63.90 -40.65 24.19
N VAL A 18 63.27 -40.40 25.35
CA VAL A 18 61.88 -39.93 25.42
C VAL A 18 61.74 -38.53 24.82
N PHE A 19 62.69 -37.64 25.07
CA PHE A 19 62.74 -36.30 24.47
C PHE A 19 62.88 -36.37 22.95
N GLY A 20 63.77 -37.22 22.42
CA GLY A 20 63.93 -37.41 20.98
C GLY A 20 62.67 -37.93 20.29
N ILE A 21 61.95 -38.87 20.92
CA ILE A 21 60.70 -39.42 20.41
C ILE A 21 59.55 -38.39 20.48
N LEU A 22 59.47 -37.58 21.55
CA LEU A 22 58.41 -36.57 21.72
C LEU A 22 58.69 -35.26 20.98
N ALA A 23 59.95 -34.92 20.70
CA ALA A 23 60.31 -33.70 20.00
C ALA A 23 59.73 -33.66 18.58
N VAL A 24 59.71 -34.81 17.88
CA VAL A 24 59.17 -34.92 16.52
C VAL A 24 57.68 -34.58 16.44
N PRO A 25 56.76 -35.23 17.20
CA PRO A 25 55.34 -34.91 17.15
C PRO A 25 55.03 -33.49 17.66
N VAL A 26 55.79 -32.97 18.63
CA VAL A 26 55.62 -31.57 19.10
C VAL A 26 56.02 -30.57 18.00
N MET A 27 57.12 -30.80 17.29
CA MET A 27 57.52 -29.95 16.15
C MET A 27 56.51 -30.02 15.00
N VAL A 28 55.97 -31.21 14.70
CA VAL A 28 54.91 -31.36 13.69
C VAL A 28 53.65 -30.61 14.12
N ALA A 29 53.23 -30.73 15.39
CA ALA A 29 52.09 -30.00 15.92
C ALA A 29 52.32 -28.47 15.87
N GLY A 30 53.52 -28.00 16.20
CA GLY A 30 53.90 -26.59 16.09
C GLY A 30 53.88 -26.09 14.65
N GLY A 31 54.42 -26.86 13.71
CA GLY A 31 54.41 -26.53 12.27
C GLY A 31 52.99 -26.46 11.70
N LEU A 32 52.14 -27.43 12.05
CA LEU A 32 50.72 -27.42 11.69
C LEU A 32 49.98 -26.22 12.29
N ALA A 33 50.31 -25.83 13.52
CA ALA A 33 49.69 -24.66 14.15
C ALA A 33 50.06 -23.36 13.40
N VAL A 34 51.32 -23.19 12.99
CA VAL A 34 51.76 -22.03 12.19
C VAL A 34 51.05 -21.99 10.84
N ASP A 35 50.98 -23.12 10.14
CA ASP A 35 50.29 -23.23 8.86
C ASP A 35 48.78 -22.94 9.00
N TYR A 36 48.14 -23.47 10.06
CA TYR A 36 46.74 -23.20 10.35
C TYR A 36 46.48 -21.71 10.62
N VAL A 37 47.33 -21.05 11.42
CA VAL A 37 47.22 -19.61 11.69
C VAL A 37 47.38 -18.81 10.39
N GLY A 38 48.35 -19.18 9.55
CA GLY A 38 48.55 -18.55 8.24
C GLY A 38 47.31 -18.69 7.34
N LEU A 39 46.74 -19.89 7.23
CA LEU A 39 45.51 -20.14 6.48
C LEU A 39 44.32 -19.37 7.04
N SER A 40 44.19 -19.29 8.37
CA SER A 40 43.10 -18.57 9.03
C SER A 40 43.19 -17.07 8.78
N VAL A 41 44.39 -16.48 8.84
CA VAL A 41 44.61 -15.05 8.54
C VAL A 41 44.28 -14.76 7.08
N GLU A 42 44.75 -15.60 6.15
CA GLU A 42 44.48 -15.41 4.73
C GLU A 42 43.01 -15.60 4.37
N LYS A 43 42.33 -16.58 5.01
CA LYS A 43 40.88 -16.73 4.88
C LYS A 43 40.14 -15.48 5.34
N SER A 44 40.53 -14.88 6.46
CA SER A 44 39.89 -13.66 6.97
C SER A 44 40.10 -12.46 6.03
N LYS A 45 41.31 -12.27 5.50
CA LYS A 45 41.59 -11.21 4.51
C LYS A 45 40.80 -11.41 3.22
N LEU A 46 40.76 -12.64 2.70
CA LEU A 46 40.01 -12.96 1.49
C LEU A 46 38.52 -12.75 1.70
N GLN A 47 37.97 -13.14 2.86
CA GLN A 47 36.58 -12.90 3.22
C GLN A 47 36.24 -11.40 3.20
N ASN A 48 37.05 -10.56 3.88
CA ASN A 48 36.82 -9.11 3.88
C ASN A 48 36.83 -8.49 2.47
N ALA A 49 37.70 -8.98 1.58
CA ALA A 49 37.77 -8.51 0.19
C ALA A 49 36.54 -8.94 -0.62
N VAL A 50 36.07 -10.18 -0.42
CA VAL A 50 34.87 -10.73 -1.08
C VAL A 50 33.60 -10.06 -0.56
N ASP A 51 33.48 -9.79 0.74
CA ASP A 51 32.36 -9.04 1.34
C ASP A 51 32.26 -7.63 0.73
N SER A 52 33.39 -6.93 0.60
CA SER A 52 33.42 -5.61 -0.03
C SER A 52 33.06 -5.66 -1.53
N ALA A 53 33.42 -6.73 -2.23
CA ALA A 53 33.08 -6.91 -3.64
C ALA A 53 31.59 -7.20 -3.83
N ALA A 54 31.02 -8.11 -3.03
CA ALA A 54 29.59 -8.40 -3.04
C ALA A 54 28.77 -7.14 -2.76
N LEU A 55 29.16 -6.35 -1.74
CA LEU A 55 28.49 -5.09 -1.40
C LEU A 55 28.59 -4.04 -2.51
N LEU A 56 29.73 -3.90 -3.19
CA LEU A 56 29.89 -2.95 -4.29
C LEU A 56 29.06 -3.33 -5.52
N ILE A 57 28.95 -4.63 -5.82
CA ILE A 57 28.10 -5.13 -6.89
C ILE A 57 26.62 -4.90 -6.54
N ALA A 58 26.21 -5.27 -5.32
CA ALA A 58 24.86 -5.05 -4.81
C ALA A 58 24.46 -3.56 -4.81
N ARG A 59 25.40 -2.66 -4.55
CA ARG A 59 25.16 -1.19 -4.61
C ARG A 59 24.95 -0.64 -6.01
N ALA A 60 25.63 -1.21 -7.01
CA ALA A 60 25.58 -0.68 -8.36
C ALA A 60 24.40 -1.24 -9.18
N GLY A 61 23.79 -2.34 -8.74
CA GLY A 61 22.45 -2.77 -9.17
C GLY A 61 22.39 -3.24 -10.62
N ASP A 62 22.17 -2.30 -11.53
CA ASP A 62 21.96 -2.55 -12.95
C ASP A 62 23.29 -2.74 -13.69
N MET A 63 23.80 -3.96 -13.66
CA MET A 63 24.98 -4.34 -14.43
C MET A 63 24.85 -5.75 -15.00
N SER A 64 25.50 -5.99 -16.14
CA SER A 64 25.66 -7.34 -16.68
C SER A 64 26.61 -8.17 -15.81
N GLU A 65 26.44 -9.49 -15.82
CA GLU A 65 27.32 -10.44 -15.10
C GLU A 65 28.81 -10.26 -15.49
N THR A 66 29.08 -9.86 -16.74
CA THR A 66 30.44 -9.55 -17.22
C THR A 66 31.02 -8.29 -16.56
N GLN A 67 30.20 -7.24 -16.38
CA GLN A 67 30.61 -6.02 -15.67
C GLN A 67 30.78 -6.28 -14.17
N ALA A 68 29.88 -7.06 -13.56
CA ALA A 68 29.96 -7.49 -12.17
C ALA A 68 31.25 -8.28 -11.89
N MET A 69 31.59 -9.21 -12.78
CA MET A 69 32.82 -9.99 -12.65
C MET A 69 34.08 -9.12 -12.80
N LYS A 70 34.07 -8.13 -13.69
CA LYS A 70 35.18 -7.15 -13.82
C LYS A 70 35.32 -6.29 -12.55
N LEU A 71 34.20 -5.82 -12.00
CA LEU A 71 34.17 -5.03 -10.77
C LEU A 71 34.65 -5.85 -9.57
N ALA A 72 34.13 -7.08 -9.39
CA ALA A 72 34.55 -8.00 -8.35
C ALA A 72 36.05 -8.25 -8.38
N LYS A 73 36.60 -8.56 -9.57
CA LYS A 73 38.03 -8.82 -9.74
C LYS A 73 38.88 -7.60 -9.40
N THR A 74 38.45 -6.41 -9.83
CA THR A 74 39.17 -5.16 -9.54
C THR A 74 39.15 -4.87 -8.04
N THR A 75 37.98 -4.93 -7.40
CA THR A 75 37.82 -4.68 -5.96
C THR A 75 38.60 -5.67 -5.11
N ILE A 76 38.53 -6.97 -5.43
CA ILE A 76 39.28 -8.00 -4.69
C ILE A 76 40.78 -7.75 -4.83
N THR A 77 41.28 -7.49 -6.05
CA THR A 77 42.72 -7.20 -6.24
C THR A 77 43.16 -5.92 -5.50
N THR A 78 42.32 -4.88 -5.46
CA THR A 78 42.62 -3.64 -4.73
C THR A 78 42.65 -3.84 -3.21
N ASN A 79 41.68 -4.55 -2.65
CA ASN A 79 41.55 -4.73 -1.19
C ASN A 79 42.47 -5.83 -0.65
N TYR A 80 42.77 -6.84 -1.45
CA TYR A 80 43.61 -7.97 -1.06
C TYR A 80 45.09 -7.77 -1.44
N GLY A 81 45.38 -6.91 -2.44
CA GLY A 81 46.75 -6.57 -2.88
C GLY A 81 47.40 -7.61 -3.80
N ILE A 82 46.70 -8.71 -4.13
CA ILE A 82 47.19 -9.80 -5.01
C ILE A 82 46.09 -10.17 -6.01
N ASN A 83 46.47 -10.54 -7.23
CA ASN A 83 45.53 -11.10 -8.21
C ASN A 83 45.06 -12.49 -7.78
N VAL A 84 43.79 -12.61 -7.42
CA VAL A 84 43.15 -13.89 -7.09
C VAL A 84 42.80 -14.64 -8.39
N ALA A 85 43.22 -15.91 -8.49
CA ALA A 85 43.18 -16.68 -9.73
C ALA A 85 41.77 -17.14 -10.15
N LYS A 86 40.86 -17.30 -9.19
CA LYS A 86 39.48 -17.76 -9.43
C LYS A 86 38.50 -16.86 -8.71
N VAL A 87 37.79 -16.04 -9.47
CA VAL A 87 36.65 -15.23 -9.01
C VAL A 87 35.45 -15.63 -9.85
N ALA A 88 34.33 -15.93 -9.20
CA ALA A 88 33.05 -16.17 -9.82
C ALA A 88 32.02 -15.23 -9.18
N VAL A 89 31.13 -14.69 -10.01
CA VAL A 89 30.01 -13.87 -9.58
C VAL A 89 28.75 -14.52 -10.12
N SER A 90 27.71 -14.58 -9.30
CA SER A 90 26.36 -14.99 -9.72
C SER A 90 25.38 -13.97 -9.19
N MET A 91 24.45 -13.55 -10.04
CA MET A 91 23.41 -12.57 -9.70
C MET A 91 22.05 -13.23 -9.96
N VAL A 92 21.37 -13.66 -8.89
CA VAL A 92 20.12 -14.42 -8.96
C VAL A 92 19.17 -13.87 -7.92
N ASP A 93 17.91 -13.63 -8.29
CA ASP A 93 16.80 -13.29 -7.38
C ASP A 93 17.09 -12.14 -6.38
N GLY A 94 17.84 -11.13 -6.81
CA GLY A 94 18.15 -10.00 -5.93
C GLY A 94 19.39 -10.20 -5.05
N ASP A 95 20.16 -11.28 -5.24
CA ASP A 95 21.41 -11.55 -4.51
C ASP A 95 22.63 -11.53 -5.43
N ALA A 96 23.65 -10.77 -5.04
CA ALA A 96 24.98 -10.77 -5.62
C ALA A 96 25.89 -11.72 -4.82
N THR A 97 26.09 -12.94 -5.32
CA THR A 97 27.03 -13.91 -4.71
C THR A 97 28.40 -13.79 -5.36
N VAL A 98 29.43 -13.51 -4.58
CA VAL A 98 30.83 -13.48 -5.02
C VAL A 98 31.60 -14.62 -4.35
N LYS A 99 32.26 -15.44 -5.15
CA LYS A 99 33.12 -16.54 -4.70
C LYS A 99 34.55 -16.29 -5.17
N ALA A 100 35.50 -16.37 -4.26
CA ALA A 100 36.92 -16.27 -4.58
C ALA A 100 37.71 -17.44 -3.99
N SER A 101 38.68 -17.94 -4.74
CA SER A 101 39.56 -19.01 -4.29
C SER A 101 41.00 -18.81 -4.75
N MET A 102 41.93 -19.19 -3.88
CA MET A 102 43.37 -19.15 -4.11
C MET A 102 44.09 -20.32 -3.42
N ASP A 103 45.29 -20.61 -3.89
CA ASP A 103 46.19 -21.58 -3.25
C ASP A 103 47.19 -20.84 -2.37
N GLN A 104 47.14 -21.07 -1.06
CA GLN A 104 48.07 -20.51 -0.09
C GLN A 104 49.22 -21.49 0.15
N ALA A 105 50.46 -21.02 0.02
CA ALA A 105 51.65 -21.81 0.32
C ALA A 105 51.73 -22.11 1.83
N LEU A 106 52.02 -23.36 2.17
CA LEU A 106 52.24 -23.82 3.55
C LEU A 106 53.72 -23.73 3.90
N VAL A 107 54.04 -23.21 5.09
CA VAL A 107 55.41 -23.05 5.60
C VAL A 107 55.98 -24.41 6.00
N PHE A 108 55.17 -25.25 6.66
CA PHE A 108 55.60 -26.57 7.15
C PHE A 108 54.93 -27.74 6.44
N GLY A 109 53.82 -27.52 5.72
CA GLY A 109 53.09 -28.55 4.99
C GLY A 109 53.93 -29.32 3.97
N GLY A 110 54.99 -28.71 3.44
CA GLY A 110 55.95 -29.36 2.53
C GLY A 110 56.62 -30.60 3.13
N PHE A 111 56.85 -30.62 4.45
CA PHE A 111 57.37 -31.79 5.16
C PHE A 111 56.39 -32.97 5.20
N MET A 112 55.10 -32.70 4.99
CA MET A 112 54.01 -33.68 4.95
C MET A 112 53.50 -33.94 3.52
N GLY A 113 54.23 -33.50 2.50
CA GLY A 113 53.89 -33.71 1.09
C GLY A 113 52.81 -32.77 0.53
N ARG A 114 52.37 -31.76 1.29
CA ARG A 114 51.40 -30.74 0.81
C ARG A 114 52.05 -29.36 0.79
N LYS A 115 52.38 -28.86 -0.40
CA LYS A 115 53.04 -27.54 -0.53
C LYS A 115 52.06 -26.37 -0.40
N ASN A 116 50.80 -26.57 -0.80
CA ASN A 116 49.76 -25.54 -0.80
C ASN A 116 48.46 -26.08 -0.22
N ALA A 117 47.61 -25.19 0.27
CA ALA A 117 46.21 -25.47 0.60
C ALA A 117 45.28 -24.43 -0.03
N ALA A 118 44.14 -24.89 -0.54
CA ALA A 118 43.14 -24.00 -1.12
C ALA A 118 42.41 -23.24 0.00
N VAL A 119 42.35 -21.92 -0.16
CA VAL A 119 41.55 -21.02 0.65
C VAL A 119 40.43 -20.49 -0.24
N SER A 120 39.20 -20.56 0.26
CA SER A 120 38.01 -20.05 -0.42
C SER A 120 37.20 -19.18 0.52
N ALA A 121 36.61 -18.12 -0.05
CA ALA A 121 35.66 -17.24 0.60
C ALA A 121 34.45 -17.03 -0.30
N GLU A 122 33.30 -16.82 0.33
CA GLU A 122 32.02 -16.60 -0.32
C GLU A 122 31.28 -15.53 0.47
N ALA A 123 30.75 -14.54 -0.24
CA ALA A 123 29.88 -13.54 0.33
C ALA A 123 28.69 -13.31 -0.59
N THR A 124 27.55 -13.05 0.02
CA THR A 124 26.30 -12.73 -0.68
C THR A 124 25.79 -11.42 -0.13
N ALA A 125 25.46 -10.49 -1.03
CA ALA A 125 24.84 -9.22 -0.67
C ALA A 125 23.59 -9.03 -1.52
N THR A 126 22.49 -8.66 -0.88
CA THR A 126 21.20 -8.45 -1.53
C THR A 126 21.13 -7.04 -2.10
N TYR A 127 20.66 -6.87 -3.35
CA TYR A 127 20.45 -5.55 -3.94
C TYR A 127 19.39 -4.79 -3.14
N ALA A 128 19.69 -3.54 -2.75
CA ALA A 128 18.69 -2.60 -2.28
C ALA A 128 17.56 -2.47 -3.31
N TYR A 129 16.30 -2.39 -2.88
CA TYR A 129 15.17 -2.10 -3.78
C TYR A 129 15.54 -0.95 -4.74
N THR A 130 15.47 -1.24 -6.03
CA THR A 130 15.94 -0.31 -7.07
C THR A 130 14.86 0.67 -7.50
N LYS A 131 13.60 0.40 -7.11
CA LYS A 131 12.43 1.21 -7.43
C LYS A 131 11.49 1.32 -6.23
N TYR A 132 10.85 2.48 -6.09
CA TYR A 132 9.88 2.77 -5.04
C TYR A 132 8.54 3.15 -5.65
N GLU A 133 7.48 2.53 -5.14
CA GLU A 133 6.09 2.89 -5.45
C GLU A 133 5.43 3.32 -4.14
N ILE A 134 5.16 4.62 -4.01
CA ILE A 134 4.71 5.22 -2.75
C ILE A 134 3.29 5.77 -2.90
N ALA A 135 2.34 5.22 -2.15
CA ALA A 135 0.98 5.75 -2.05
C ALA A 135 0.84 6.64 -0.81
N LEU A 136 0.48 7.90 -1.05
CA LEU A 136 0.16 8.88 -0.03
C LEU A 136 -1.34 8.82 0.22
N VAL A 137 -1.75 8.15 1.30
CA VAL A 137 -3.16 8.00 1.71
C VAL A 137 -3.47 9.07 2.74
N LEU A 138 -4.19 10.09 2.30
CA LEU A 138 -4.30 11.37 2.97
C LEU A 138 -5.72 11.59 3.45
N ASP A 139 -5.89 11.70 4.77
CA ASP A 139 -7.15 12.08 5.39
C ASP A 139 -7.51 13.52 5.00
N THR A 140 -8.64 13.67 4.30
CA THR A 140 -9.22 14.95 3.94
C THR A 140 -10.57 15.15 4.61
N THR A 141 -10.79 14.56 5.78
CA THR A 141 -12.07 14.62 6.49
C THR A 141 -12.29 15.99 7.14
N GLY A 142 -13.53 16.27 7.55
CA GLY A 142 -13.87 17.56 8.15
C GLY A 142 -13.05 17.94 9.39
N SER A 143 -12.49 16.98 10.14
CA SER A 143 -11.61 17.24 11.29
C SER A 143 -10.26 17.85 10.90
N MET A 144 -9.81 17.62 9.66
CA MET A 144 -8.57 18.17 9.12
C MET A 144 -8.64 19.66 8.80
N LEU A 145 -9.81 20.29 8.91
CA LEU A 145 -10.04 21.67 8.51
C LEU A 145 -9.05 22.65 9.15
N GLY A 146 -8.62 23.63 8.35
CA GLY A 146 -7.70 24.68 8.78
C GLY A 146 -6.25 24.20 8.81
N GLY A 147 -5.53 24.55 9.89
CA GLY A 147 -4.08 24.37 9.91
C GLY A 147 -3.59 22.91 9.91
N LYS A 148 -4.44 21.92 10.26
CA LYS A 148 -4.03 20.49 10.18
C LYS A 148 -3.81 20.08 8.73
N LEU A 149 -4.79 20.34 7.85
CA LEU A 149 -4.66 20.11 6.41
C LEU A 149 -3.51 20.90 5.79
N THR A 150 -3.35 22.18 6.14
CA THR A 150 -2.21 22.97 5.62
C THR A 150 -0.86 22.37 6.03
N SER A 151 -0.72 21.92 7.28
CA SER A 151 0.50 21.24 7.74
C SER A 151 0.73 19.91 7.03
N LEU A 152 -0.34 19.13 6.79
CA LEU A 152 -0.29 17.90 6.00
C LEU A 152 0.22 18.18 4.58
N GLN A 153 -0.39 19.13 3.87
CA GLN A 153 -0.04 19.48 2.50
C GLN A 153 1.44 19.85 2.40
N ASN A 154 1.93 20.70 3.31
CA ASN A 154 3.32 21.12 3.35
C ASN A 154 4.28 19.95 3.62
N ALA A 155 3.94 19.06 4.57
CA ALA A 155 4.79 17.92 4.91
C ALA A 155 4.88 16.89 3.78
N VAL A 156 3.75 16.60 3.12
CA VAL A 156 3.70 15.70 1.96
C VAL A 156 4.48 16.26 0.78
N ILE A 157 4.33 17.56 0.46
CA ILE A 157 5.10 18.22 -0.60
C ILE A 157 6.61 18.15 -0.27
N GLY A 158 6.99 18.40 0.98
CA GLY A 158 8.38 18.28 1.42
C GLY A 158 8.95 16.86 1.30
N LEU A 159 8.14 15.82 1.53
CA LEU A 159 8.52 14.43 1.26
C LEU A 159 8.78 14.22 -0.24
N VAL A 160 7.84 14.62 -1.10
CA VAL A 160 7.95 14.44 -2.56
C VAL A 160 9.17 15.17 -3.10
N ASP A 161 9.37 16.44 -2.72
CA ASP A 161 10.52 17.24 -3.12
C ASP A 161 11.84 16.62 -2.61
N GLY A 162 11.84 16.13 -1.37
CA GLY A 162 13.00 15.48 -0.76
C GLY A 162 13.38 14.15 -1.43
N MET A 163 12.39 13.38 -1.90
CA MET A 163 12.60 12.13 -2.64
C MET A 163 13.03 12.40 -4.10
N GLU A 164 12.44 13.41 -4.75
CA GLU A 164 12.83 13.86 -6.09
C GLU A 164 14.29 14.36 -6.10
N ALA A 165 14.70 15.09 -5.07
CA ALA A 165 16.07 15.60 -4.91
C ALA A 165 17.15 14.52 -4.79
N LEU A 166 16.78 13.25 -4.59
CA LEU A 166 17.73 12.13 -4.60
C LEU A 166 18.29 11.82 -6.01
N GLY A 167 17.74 12.45 -7.05
CA GLY A 167 18.19 12.27 -8.43
C GLY A 167 17.94 10.85 -8.97
N LEU A 168 16.93 10.16 -8.42
CA LEU A 168 16.48 8.86 -8.94
C LEU A 168 15.94 9.03 -10.37
N ASN A 169 16.20 8.05 -11.23
CA ASN A 169 15.61 8.06 -12.57
C ASN A 169 14.08 7.96 -12.47
N LYS A 170 13.34 8.47 -13.46
CA LYS A 170 11.87 8.50 -13.45
C LYS A 170 11.22 7.12 -13.23
N GLU A 171 11.88 6.05 -13.67
CA GLU A 171 11.36 4.68 -13.49
C GLU A 171 11.60 4.09 -12.10
N GLN A 172 12.41 4.75 -11.26
CA GLN A 172 12.78 4.29 -9.93
C GLN A 172 11.93 4.89 -8.81
N LEU A 173 11.10 5.89 -9.11
CA LEU A 173 10.26 6.54 -8.10
C LEU A 173 8.92 6.94 -8.70
N LYS A 174 7.86 6.32 -8.21
CA LYS A 174 6.48 6.68 -8.53
C LYS A 174 5.75 7.07 -7.25
N PHE A 175 4.90 8.08 -7.35
CA PHE A 175 3.97 8.44 -6.30
C PHE A 175 2.53 8.26 -6.76
N ALA A 176 1.67 7.88 -5.84
CA ALA A 176 0.22 7.98 -5.94
C ALA A 176 -0.29 8.86 -4.79
N VAL A 177 -1.42 9.53 -5.00
CA VAL A 177 -2.11 10.31 -3.96
C VAL A 177 -3.53 9.80 -3.88
N VAL A 178 -3.95 9.42 -2.67
CA VAL A 178 -5.30 8.91 -2.38
C VAL A 178 -5.90 9.79 -1.29
N PRO A 179 -6.58 10.89 -1.66
CA PRO A 179 -7.43 11.63 -0.74
C PRO A 179 -8.60 10.75 -0.34
N TYR A 180 -8.89 10.66 0.95
CA TYR A 180 -10.06 9.92 1.41
C TYR A 180 -10.83 10.69 2.48
N ALA A 181 -12.14 10.51 2.45
CA ALA A 181 -13.05 10.89 3.51
C ALA A 181 -14.12 9.80 3.66
N GLY A 182 -15.40 10.11 3.45
CA GLY A 182 -16.47 9.11 3.50
C GLY A 182 -16.43 8.15 2.31
N PHE A 183 -15.75 8.60 1.24
CA PHE A 183 -15.53 7.92 -0.03
C PHE A 183 -14.09 8.16 -0.49
N VAL A 184 -13.73 7.55 -1.61
CA VAL A 184 -12.59 7.91 -2.44
C VAL A 184 -13.10 8.24 -3.84
N ASN A 185 -12.59 9.34 -4.41
CA ASN A 185 -12.88 9.77 -5.77
C ASN A 185 -11.87 9.15 -6.74
N VAL A 186 -12.33 8.27 -7.63
CA VAL A 186 -11.49 7.63 -8.65
C VAL A 186 -11.30 8.51 -9.88
N GLY A 187 -12.12 9.54 -10.05
CA GLY A 187 -12.07 10.48 -11.16
C GLY A 187 -13.28 10.35 -12.11
N PRO A 188 -13.90 11.48 -12.51
CA PRO A 188 -15.05 11.47 -13.41
C PRO A 188 -14.73 10.91 -14.81
N GLU A 189 -13.46 10.88 -15.22
CA GLU A 189 -13.01 10.37 -16.51
C GLU A 189 -13.24 8.86 -16.71
N TYR A 190 -13.45 8.12 -15.62
CA TYR A 190 -13.78 6.70 -15.64
C TYR A 190 -15.29 6.44 -15.83
N GLY A 191 -16.12 7.48 -15.78
CA GLY A 191 -17.54 7.42 -16.11
C GLY A 191 -17.80 7.38 -17.62
N PRO A 192 -19.03 7.09 -18.05
CA PRO A 192 -19.41 7.12 -19.45
C PRO A 192 -19.53 8.57 -19.94
N THR A 193 -19.21 8.81 -21.21
CA THR A 193 -19.52 10.09 -21.86
C THR A 193 -20.76 9.93 -22.72
N ILE A 194 -21.73 10.83 -22.57
CA ILE A 194 -23.02 10.78 -23.26
C ILE A 194 -23.09 11.97 -24.21
N ASN A 195 -23.49 11.73 -25.47
CA ASN A 195 -23.62 12.79 -26.47
C ASN A 195 -24.95 13.55 -26.32
N GLY A 196 -25.08 14.68 -27.03
CA GLY A 196 -26.30 15.51 -27.01
C GLY A 196 -27.57 14.80 -27.52
N ALA A 197 -27.44 13.63 -28.17
CA ALA A 197 -28.55 12.79 -28.60
C ALA A 197 -28.93 11.71 -27.55
N GLY A 198 -28.30 11.71 -26.37
CA GLY A 198 -28.57 10.74 -25.30
C GLY A 198 -28.01 9.35 -25.56
N LYS A 199 -26.95 9.22 -26.37
CA LYS A 199 -26.25 7.93 -26.58
C LYS A 199 -24.88 7.95 -25.93
N VAL A 200 -24.48 6.81 -25.37
CA VAL A 200 -23.14 6.58 -24.81
C VAL A 200 -22.13 6.64 -25.96
N LYS A 201 -21.21 7.62 -25.90
CA LYS A 201 -20.09 7.78 -26.83
C LYS A 201 -18.87 6.99 -26.37
N LYS A 202 -18.63 6.96 -25.06
CA LYS A 202 -17.58 6.18 -24.39
C LYS A 202 -18.24 5.49 -23.20
N PRO A 203 -18.17 4.16 -23.06
CA PRO A 203 -18.68 3.48 -21.87
C PRO A 203 -17.86 3.85 -20.64
N ALA A 204 -18.38 3.55 -19.45
CA ALA A 204 -17.60 3.63 -18.23
C ALA A 204 -16.44 2.62 -18.29
N ALA A 205 -15.45 2.79 -17.42
CA ALA A 205 -14.38 1.82 -17.24
C ALA A 205 -14.95 0.42 -16.96
N ALA A 206 -14.29 -0.62 -17.46
CA ALA A 206 -14.82 -2.00 -17.42
C ALA A 206 -15.01 -2.53 -15.97
N TRP A 207 -14.18 -2.06 -15.03
CA TRP A 207 -14.28 -2.33 -13.61
C TRP A 207 -15.45 -1.64 -12.88
N ILE A 208 -16.16 -0.71 -13.53
CA ILE A 208 -17.34 -0.05 -12.97
C ILE A 208 -18.62 -0.77 -13.43
N ASP A 209 -19.52 -1.02 -12.47
CA ASP A 209 -20.85 -1.53 -12.74
C ASP A 209 -21.78 -0.47 -13.35
N GLN A 210 -21.62 -0.21 -14.64
CA GLN A 210 -22.42 0.78 -15.37
C GLN A 210 -23.87 0.33 -15.64
N ASP A 211 -24.10 -0.98 -15.66
CA ASP A 211 -25.39 -1.59 -16.04
C ASP A 211 -26.19 -2.10 -14.82
N ALA A 212 -25.77 -1.78 -13.59
CA ALA A 212 -26.42 -2.23 -12.36
C ALA A 212 -26.58 -3.76 -12.28
N LYS A 213 -25.50 -4.48 -12.59
CA LYS A 213 -25.43 -5.94 -12.50
C LYS A 213 -25.14 -6.39 -11.07
N ALA A 214 -24.45 -5.58 -10.28
CA ALA A 214 -24.11 -5.88 -8.91
C ALA A 214 -25.38 -5.85 -8.04
N PRO A 215 -25.73 -6.94 -7.34
CA PRO A 215 -26.89 -6.97 -6.45
C PRO A 215 -26.56 -6.25 -5.13
N ILE A 216 -26.43 -4.93 -5.19
CA ILE A 216 -26.09 -4.09 -4.04
C ILE A 216 -27.34 -3.91 -3.18
N PRO A 217 -27.30 -4.26 -1.88
CA PRO A 217 -28.36 -3.89 -0.94
C PRO A 217 -28.48 -2.37 -0.88
N GLN A 218 -29.61 -1.84 -1.33
CA GLN A 218 -29.95 -0.44 -1.23
C GLN A 218 -31.47 -0.33 -1.04
N SER A 219 -31.88 0.54 -0.13
CA SER A 219 -33.27 0.72 0.27
C SER A 219 -34.10 1.44 -0.79
N ASP A 220 -33.47 2.22 -1.66
CA ASP A 220 -34.20 3.27 -2.36
C ASP A 220 -34.18 3.18 -3.91
N LEU A 221 -33.03 2.92 -4.53
CA LEU A 221 -32.97 2.67 -5.98
C LEU A 221 -33.20 1.19 -6.29
N PRO A 222 -33.93 0.84 -7.38
CA PRO A 222 -34.03 -0.55 -7.82
C PRO A 222 -32.65 -1.15 -8.07
N SER A 223 -32.50 -2.44 -7.76
CA SER A 223 -31.21 -3.14 -7.82
C SER A 223 -30.62 -3.20 -9.24
N ASP A 224 -31.48 -3.08 -10.25
CA ASP A 224 -31.14 -3.13 -11.67
C ASP A 224 -31.12 -1.74 -12.33
N PHE A 225 -31.12 -0.67 -11.52
CA PHE A 225 -31.16 0.70 -12.02
C PHE A 225 -29.76 1.26 -12.29
N SER A 226 -29.48 1.62 -13.55
CA SER A 226 -28.22 2.29 -13.91
C SER A 226 -28.12 3.69 -13.29
N ARG A 227 -27.23 3.86 -12.30
CA ARG A 227 -26.98 5.15 -11.64
C ARG A 227 -26.49 6.23 -12.61
N PHE A 228 -25.70 5.88 -13.64
CA PHE A 228 -25.30 6.82 -14.68
C PHE A 228 -26.48 7.36 -15.49
N ALA A 229 -27.51 6.53 -15.74
CA ALA A 229 -28.73 7.01 -16.37
C ALA A 229 -29.48 8.03 -15.49
N MET A 230 -29.37 7.93 -14.16
CA MET A 230 -29.93 8.94 -13.25
C MET A 230 -29.17 10.26 -13.30
N PHE A 231 -27.83 10.23 -13.23
CA PHE A 231 -27.01 11.44 -13.38
C PHE A 231 -27.34 12.19 -14.68
N ASN A 232 -27.42 11.45 -15.79
CA ASN A 232 -27.78 12.02 -17.08
C ASN A 232 -29.21 12.59 -17.13
N HIS A 233 -30.17 11.93 -16.49
CA HIS A 233 -31.55 12.41 -16.38
C HIS A 233 -31.64 13.71 -15.58
N LEU A 234 -30.96 13.74 -14.43
CA LEU A 234 -30.89 14.89 -13.52
C LEU A 234 -30.01 16.04 -14.02
N LYS A 235 -29.26 15.84 -15.12
CA LYS A 235 -28.32 16.81 -15.68
C LYS A 235 -27.22 17.20 -14.68
N VAL A 236 -26.75 16.22 -13.93
CA VAL A 236 -25.62 16.33 -13.00
C VAL A 236 -24.49 15.43 -13.50
N GLU A 237 -23.27 15.94 -13.53
CA GLU A 237 -22.10 15.13 -13.88
C GLU A 237 -21.77 14.17 -12.72
N TRP A 238 -21.36 12.94 -13.05
CA TRP A 238 -20.92 12.00 -12.02
C TRP A 238 -19.58 12.50 -11.44
N PRO A 239 -19.47 12.71 -10.12
CA PRO A 239 -18.31 13.37 -9.52
C PRO A 239 -17.05 12.48 -9.46
N GLY A 240 -17.19 11.17 -9.70
CA GLY A 240 -16.07 10.23 -9.75
C GLY A 240 -15.93 9.32 -8.54
N CYS A 241 -16.80 9.35 -7.53
CA CYS A 241 -16.73 8.38 -6.43
C CYS A 241 -17.35 7.03 -6.77
N VAL A 242 -16.85 6.01 -6.11
CA VAL A 242 -17.42 4.65 -6.13
C VAL A 242 -17.70 4.19 -4.71
N GLU A 243 -18.59 3.22 -4.60
CA GLU A 243 -18.99 2.62 -3.34
C GLU A 243 -18.11 1.41 -2.98
N THR A 244 -18.04 1.08 -1.69
CA THR A 244 -17.39 -0.11 -1.17
C THR A 244 -18.02 -1.35 -1.79
N ARG A 245 -17.18 -2.23 -2.35
CA ARG A 245 -17.63 -3.50 -2.92
C ARG A 245 -18.28 -4.36 -1.85
N VAL A 246 -19.31 -5.12 -2.23
CA VAL A 246 -20.08 -5.94 -1.29
C VAL A 246 -19.43 -7.31 -1.17
N PRO A 247 -19.20 -7.84 0.04
CA PRO A 247 -18.69 -9.20 0.21
C PRO A 247 -19.63 -10.25 -0.42
N ALA A 248 -19.06 -11.27 -1.05
CA ALA A 248 -19.76 -12.32 -1.78
C ALA A 248 -19.33 -13.71 -1.29
N ASP A 249 -20.22 -14.45 -0.63
CA ASP A 249 -19.99 -15.83 -0.16
C ASP A 249 -18.62 -16.02 0.54
N LYS A 250 -17.63 -16.56 -0.18
CA LYS A 250 -16.26 -16.85 0.31
C LYS A 250 -15.24 -15.72 0.06
N ILE A 251 -15.62 -14.68 -0.68
CA ILE A 251 -14.73 -13.60 -1.12
C ILE A 251 -15.19 -12.28 -0.51
N LEU A 252 -14.31 -11.68 0.30
CA LEU A 252 -14.57 -10.43 0.99
C LEU A 252 -14.05 -9.24 0.15
N HIS A 253 -14.78 -8.87 -0.91
CA HIS A 253 -14.37 -7.81 -1.85
C HIS A 253 -14.22 -6.41 -1.22
N ASP A 254 -14.82 -6.21 -0.05
CA ASP A 254 -14.74 -5.00 0.77
C ASP A 254 -13.36 -4.81 1.40
N VAL A 255 -12.69 -5.90 1.78
CA VAL A 255 -11.36 -5.88 2.44
C VAL A 255 -10.25 -6.56 1.63
N LYS A 256 -10.57 -7.16 0.48
CA LYS A 256 -9.59 -7.78 -0.44
C LYS A 256 -9.51 -7.03 -1.76
N ASP A 257 -8.29 -6.88 -2.27
CA ASP A 257 -8.03 -6.32 -3.59
C ASP A 257 -8.19 -7.38 -4.70
N THR A 258 -9.42 -7.88 -4.86
CA THR A 258 -9.76 -8.80 -5.96
C THR A 258 -9.90 -8.05 -7.27
N VAL A 259 -9.48 -8.68 -8.38
CA VAL A 259 -9.72 -8.15 -9.73
C VAL A 259 -11.23 -8.09 -10.00
N PRO A 260 -11.77 -6.96 -10.51
CA PRO A 260 -13.14 -6.87 -10.98
C PRO A 260 -13.42 -7.83 -12.14
N ASP A 261 -14.51 -8.58 -12.04
CA ASP A 261 -14.92 -9.60 -13.01
C ASP A 261 -16.42 -9.44 -13.32
N ILE A 262 -16.75 -9.28 -14.60
CA ILE A 262 -18.14 -9.12 -15.04
C ILE A 262 -19.01 -10.37 -14.83
N THR A 263 -18.38 -11.55 -14.68
CA THR A 263 -19.06 -12.81 -14.36
C THR A 263 -19.35 -12.97 -12.86
N ASP A 264 -18.68 -12.17 -12.02
CA ASP A 264 -18.99 -11.96 -10.60
C ASP A 264 -19.36 -10.49 -10.36
N PRO A 265 -20.61 -10.08 -10.61
CA PRO A 265 -21.00 -8.67 -10.54
C PRO A 265 -20.73 -7.98 -9.19
N LYS A 266 -20.61 -8.72 -8.07
CA LYS A 266 -20.29 -8.15 -6.75
C LYS A 266 -18.84 -7.67 -6.64
N SER A 267 -17.96 -8.15 -7.53
CA SER A 267 -16.56 -7.73 -7.62
C SER A 267 -16.36 -6.39 -8.33
N LEU A 268 -17.37 -5.92 -9.08
CA LEU A 268 -17.36 -4.63 -9.78
C LEU A 268 -17.52 -3.46 -8.80
N PHE A 269 -16.93 -2.32 -9.15
CA PHE A 269 -17.12 -1.09 -8.38
C PHE A 269 -18.44 -0.45 -8.75
N THR A 270 -19.26 -0.21 -7.73
CA THR A 270 -20.55 0.41 -7.91
C THR A 270 -20.37 1.94 -8.00
N PRO A 271 -20.85 2.60 -9.06
CA PRO A 271 -20.76 4.06 -9.14
C PRO A 271 -21.57 4.67 -8.00
N PHE A 272 -21.03 5.70 -7.36
CA PHE A 272 -21.72 6.41 -6.29
C PHE A 272 -22.96 7.15 -6.80
N PHE A 273 -24.06 7.11 -6.03
CA PHE A 273 -25.21 7.99 -6.25
C PHE A 273 -25.90 8.28 -4.91
N ALA A 274 -25.82 9.51 -4.42
CA ALA A 274 -26.58 9.92 -3.24
C ALA A 274 -28.06 10.13 -3.60
N ILE A 275 -28.94 9.39 -2.96
CA ILE A 275 -30.38 9.53 -3.21
C ILE A 275 -30.87 10.89 -2.71
N ASP A 276 -32.02 11.28 -3.24
CA ASP A 276 -32.78 12.40 -2.72
C ASP A 276 -33.46 11.96 -1.42
N GLU A 277 -33.21 12.73 -0.35
CA GLU A 277 -33.71 12.46 0.99
C GLU A 277 -34.96 13.31 1.29
N PRO A 278 -35.76 12.94 2.30
CA PRO A 278 -36.97 13.68 2.66
C PRO A 278 -36.75 15.17 2.92
N ASP A 279 -37.76 15.99 2.61
CA ASP A 279 -37.85 17.44 2.80
C ASP A 279 -37.91 17.89 4.28
N ASN A 280 -36.95 17.44 5.08
CA ASN A 280 -36.72 17.86 6.46
C ASN A 280 -35.24 18.18 6.65
N LYS A 281 -34.91 19.47 6.46
CA LYS A 281 -33.56 20.03 6.57
C LYS A 281 -32.85 19.79 7.91
N TRP A 282 -33.55 19.37 8.95
CA TRP A 282 -32.98 19.08 10.28
C TRP A 282 -32.77 17.58 10.53
N GLY A 283 -33.36 16.72 9.71
CA GLY A 283 -33.23 15.26 9.80
C GLY A 283 -32.39 14.65 8.68
N TYR A 284 -32.30 15.33 7.53
CA TYR A 284 -31.71 14.78 6.31
C TYR A 284 -30.79 15.80 5.62
N PRO A 285 -29.52 15.46 5.36
CA PRO A 285 -28.58 16.38 4.72
C PRO A 285 -28.81 16.63 3.22
N ASN A 286 -29.50 15.77 2.48
CA ASN A 286 -29.50 15.76 1.01
C ASN A 286 -30.89 15.71 0.35
N SER A 287 -31.75 16.67 0.67
CA SER A 287 -33.03 16.92 -0.04
C SER A 287 -32.80 17.90 -1.20
N TYR A 288 -32.83 17.41 -2.44
CA TYR A 288 -32.52 18.17 -3.65
C TYR A 288 -33.63 18.14 -4.71
N LEU A 289 -34.75 17.47 -4.44
CA LEU A 289 -35.93 17.47 -5.29
C LEU A 289 -37.11 18.11 -4.57
N PRO A 290 -38.01 18.82 -5.28
CA PRO A 290 -39.19 19.42 -4.67
C PRO A 290 -40.30 18.36 -4.49
N ASP A 291 -40.14 17.48 -3.50
CA ASP A 291 -41.09 16.40 -3.21
C ASP A 291 -41.29 16.12 -1.70
N GLY A 292 -42.30 15.33 -1.35
CA GLY A 292 -42.59 15.00 0.05
C GLY A 292 -41.89 13.73 0.55
N GLY A 293 -40.75 13.36 -0.04
CA GLY A 293 -40.12 12.04 -0.05
C GLY A 293 -40.27 11.24 1.25
N LYS A 294 -40.51 9.93 1.11
CA LYS A 294 -40.59 8.99 2.25
C LYS A 294 -39.48 7.97 2.11
N PRO A 295 -38.59 7.80 3.09
CA PRO A 295 -37.51 6.83 2.98
C PRO A 295 -38.08 5.42 3.07
N VAL A 296 -37.55 4.50 2.27
CA VAL A 296 -37.84 3.08 2.45
C VAL A 296 -37.01 2.57 3.62
N LYS A 297 -37.66 1.93 4.58
CA LYS A 297 -36.99 1.47 5.81
C LYS A 297 -36.46 0.05 5.62
N GLY A 298 -35.14 -0.10 5.75
CA GLY A 298 -34.48 -1.40 5.87
C GLY A 298 -34.09 -2.06 4.55
N ASN A 299 -33.18 -3.02 4.67
CA ASN A 299 -32.56 -3.75 3.55
C ASN A 299 -33.45 -4.75 2.82
N LYS A 300 -34.74 -4.87 3.20
CA LYS A 300 -35.72 -5.78 2.58
C LYS A 300 -36.76 -5.07 1.71
N ALA A 301 -36.52 -3.79 1.40
CA ALA A 301 -37.29 -3.03 0.43
C ALA A 301 -37.58 -3.88 -0.82
N THR A 302 -38.85 -4.06 -1.14
CA THR A 302 -39.28 -4.78 -2.34
C THR A 302 -38.92 -3.96 -3.58
N GLU A 303 -38.69 -4.62 -4.72
CA GLU A 303 -38.45 -3.89 -5.96
C GLU A 303 -39.65 -3.00 -6.34
N ALA A 304 -40.88 -3.36 -5.95
CA ALA A 304 -42.05 -2.50 -6.14
C ALA A 304 -41.96 -1.19 -5.34
N GLU A 305 -41.55 -1.24 -4.07
CA GLU A 305 -41.35 -0.03 -3.26
C GLU A 305 -40.27 0.86 -3.85
N LYS A 306 -39.14 0.29 -4.28
CA LYS A 306 -38.05 1.02 -4.96
C LYS A 306 -38.51 1.60 -6.31
N GLN A 307 -39.37 0.89 -7.02
CA GLN A 307 -39.98 1.38 -8.26
C GLN A 307 -40.89 2.58 -8.01
N ASP A 308 -41.63 2.58 -6.90
CA ASP A 308 -42.47 3.72 -6.51
C ASP A 308 -41.63 4.94 -6.15
N GLN A 309 -40.47 4.73 -5.52
CA GLN A 309 -39.51 5.80 -5.21
C GLN A 309 -39.04 6.57 -6.45
N LEU A 310 -38.89 5.89 -7.59
CA LEU A 310 -38.49 6.53 -8.85
C LEU A 310 -39.46 7.63 -9.32
N ALA A 311 -40.70 7.66 -8.83
CA ALA A 311 -41.66 8.72 -9.15
C ALA A 311 -41.14 10.12 -8.79
N ARG A 312 -40.35 10.22 -7.73
CA ARG A 312 -39.80 11.50 -7.26
C ARG A 312 -38.74 12.07 -8.22
N TYR A 313 -38.02 11.19 -8.90
CA TYR A 313 -37.14 11.52 -10.03
C TYR A 313 -37.91 11.80 -11.34
N GLY A 314 -39.23 11.83 -11.32
CA GLY A 314 -40.07 12.13 -12.49
C GLY A 314 -40.43 10.91 -13.35
N LYS A 315 -40.23 9.67 -12.86
CA LYS A 315 -40.58 8.45 -13.59
C LYS A 315 -42.00 8.50 -14.15
N THR A 316 -42.13 8.18 -15.43
CA THR A 316 -43.40 8.00 -16.13
C THR A 316 -43.59 6.53 -16.52
N GLY A 317 -44.62 5.89 -15.96
CA GLY A 317 -44.91 4.47 -16.19
C GLY A 317 -44.03 3.51 -15.41
N GLU A 318 -44.00 2.25 -15.85
CA GLU A 318 -43.16 1.20 -15.26
C GLU A 318 -41.72 1.30 -15.79
N TYR A 319 -40.73 1.23 -14.90
CA TYR A 319 -39.35 1.02 -15.30
C TYR A 319 -39.09 -0.48 -15.39
N LYS A 320 -38.78 -0.94 -16.60
CA LYS A 320 -38.33 -2.31 -16.84
C LYS A 320 -36.81 -2.34 -16.84
N LYS A 321 -36.24 -3.44 -16.35
CA LYS A 321 -34.80 -3.68 -16.36
C LYS A 321 -34.19 -3.33 -17.72
N PRO A 322 -33.30 -2.32 -17.81
CA PRO A 322 -32.66 -1.96 -19.06
C PRO A 322 -31.66 -3.05 -19.47
N LYS A 323 -31.42 -3.19 -20.78
CA LYS A 323 -30.41 -4.13 -21.28
C LYS A 323 -28.98 -3.68 -21.00
N ASN A 324 -28.76 -2.37 -21.03
CA ASN A 324 -27.47 -1.71 -20.83
C ASN A 324 -27.70 -0.22 -20.55
N THR A 325 -26.61 0.51 -20.33
CA THR A 325 -26.61 1.94 -20.02
C THR A 325 -27.30 2.79 -21.11
N ASP A 326 -27.16 2.46 -22.40
CA ASP A 326 -27.85 3.18 -23.48
C ASP A 326 -29.38 3.03 -23.38
N ASP A 327 -29.87 1.82 -23.13
CA ASP A 327 -31.29 1.54 -22.94
C ASP A 327 -31.83 2.24 -21.69
N ALA A 328 -31.05 2.24 -20.60
CA ALA A 328 -31.38 2.95 -19.38
C ALA A 328 -31.53 4.47 -19.63
N ILE A 329 -30.60 5.08 -20.36
CA ILE A 329 -30.66 6.51 -20.73
C ILE A 329 -31.88 6.80 -21.63
N ALA A 330 -32.17 5.93 -22.59
CA ALA A 330 -33.33 6.10 -23.47
C ALA A 330 -34.66 5.98 -22.70
N LEU A 331 -34.72 5.12 -21.67
CA LEU A 331 -35.88 4.98 -20.79
C LEU A 331 -36.06 6.21 -19.90
N THR A 332 -35.00 6.64 -19.20
CA THR A 332 -35.08 7.82 -18.31
C THR A 332 -35.29 9.11 -19.11
N GLY A 333 -34.85 9.20 -20.37
CA GLY A 333 -35.13 10.32 -21.25
C GLY A 333 -36.63 10.59 -21.52
N LYS A 334 -37.53 9.64 -21.20
CA LYS A 334 -38.99 9.80 -21.32
C LYS A 334 -39.65 10.31 -20.02
N TRP A 335 -38.89 10.36 -18.93
CA TRP A 335 -39.38 10.81 -17.64
C TRP A 335 -39.63 12.32 -17.63
N LYS A 336 -40.45 12.77 -16.70
CA LYS A 336 -40.63 14.20 -16.47
C LYS A 336 -39.32 14.78 -15.98
N LYS A 337 -38.93 15.92 -16.55
CA LYS A 337 -37.78 16.68 -16.07
C LYS A 337 -38.09 17.20 -14.67
N VAL A 338 -37.16 17.00 -13.75
CA VAL A 338 -37.21 17.54 -12.40
C VAL A 338 -36.12 18.60 -12.24
N LYS A 339 -36.39 19.61 -11.42
CA LYS A 339 -35.41 20.65 -11.11
C LYS A 339 -34.64 20.23 -9.87
N VAL A 340 -33.33 19.99 -10.02
CA VAL A 340 -32.43 19.72 -8.91
C VAL A 340 -32.11 21.03 -8.18
N ASP A 341 -32.27 21.03 -6.87
CA ASP A 341 -31.76 22.06 -5.96
C ASP A 341 -30.32 21.72 -5.57
N ASN A 342 -29.38 22.44 -6.16
CA ASN A 342 -27.95 22.32 -5.87
C ASN A 342 -27.46 23.38 -4.86
N SER A 343 -28.36 24.04 -4.13
CA SER A 343 -27.96 24.94 -3.06
C SER A 343 -27.19 24.19 -1.97
N PRO A 344 -26.32 24.90 -1.22
CA PRO A 344 -25.62 24.31 -0.09
C PRO A 344 -26.57 23.62 0.90
N SER A 345 -26.19 22.45 1.37
CA SER A 345 -26.90 21.80 2.48
C SER A 345 -26.78 22.66 3.75
N ASN A 346 -27.91 22.90 4.41
CA ASN A 346 -27.95 23.63 5.68
C ASN A 346 -27.92 22.71 6.90
N PHE A 347 -27.77 21.39 6.69
CA PHE A 347 -27.76 20.40 7.77
C PHE A 347 -26.50 20.52 8.63
N TYR A 348 -25.35 20.76 7.99
CA TYR A 348 -24.08 21.00 8.66
C TYR A 348 -23.78 22.50 8.66
N SER A 349 -23.79 23.13 9.83
CA SER A 349 -23.64 24.60 9.98
C SER A 349 -22.31 25.17 9.46
N ASN A 350 -21.32 24.32 9.22
CA ASN A 350 -19.96 24.67 8.80
C ASN A 350 -19.62 24.17 7.38
N LYS A 351 -20.57 23.59 6.64
CA LYS A 351 -20.34 23.08 5.28
C LYS A 351 -21.15 23.84 4.25
N LYS A 352 -20.63 23.91 3.03
CA LYS A 352 -21.27 24.59 1.89
C LYS A 352 -21.53 23.66 0.72
N ASP A 353 -21.51 22.35 0.98
CA ASP A 353 -21.57 21.33 -0.06
C ASP A 353 -22.91 21.39 -0.79
N PRO A 354 -22.89 21.39 -2.13
CA PRO A 354 -24.11 21.43 -2.91
C PRO A 354 -24.88 20.14 -2.68
N LYS A 355 -26.17 20.26 -2.37
CA LYS A 355 -27.07 19.11 -2.38
C LYS A 355 -27.13 18.52 -3.80
N GLY A 356 -27.49 17.24 -3.89
CA GLY A 356 -27.63 16.57 -5.16
C GLY A 356 -27.17 15.11 -5.13
N PRO A 357 -27.20 14.44 -6.28
CA PRO A 357 -26.74 13.05 -6.39
C PRO A 357 -25.23 12.88 -6.18
N GLY A 358 -24.47 13.98 -6.15
CA GLY A 358 -23.05 14.03 -5.84
C GLY A 358 -22.70 14.26 -4.36
N PHE A 359 -23.69 14.51 -3.49
CA PHE A 359 -23.46 14.93 -2.10
C PHE A 359 -22.76 13.85 -1.25
N GLY A 360 -21.58 14.17 -0.72
CA GLY A 360 -20.66 13.28 -0.02
C GLY A 360 -19.41 12.90 -0.84
N CYS A 361 -19.40 13.19 -2.14
CA CYS A 361 -18.26 12.97 -3.06
C CYS A 361 -17.56 14.28 -3.43
N GLU A 362 -17.10 15.03 -2.43
CA GLU A 362 -16.45 16.33 -2.64
C GLU A 362 -14.92 16.28 -2.63
N MET A 363 -14.32 15.14 -2.28
CA MET A 363 -12.85 15.01 -2.26
C MET A 363 -12.26 14.99 -3.67
N GLU A 364 -11.02 15.44 -3.77
CA GLU A 364 -10.28 15.51 -5.02
C GLU A 364 -10.06 14.10 -5.60
N PRO A 365 -10.11 13.94 -6.93
CA PRO A 365 -9.75 12.69 -7.58
C PRO A 365 -8.36 12.21 -7.17
N LEU A 366 -8.27 10.92 -6.87
CA LEU A 366 -7.00 10.28 -6.60
C LEU A 366 -6.09 10.34 -7.83
N VAL A 367 -4.79 10.30 -7.59
CA VAL A 367 -3.77 10.22 -8.63
C VAL A 367 -3.16 8.82 -8.56
N PRO A 368 -3.37 7.96 -9.58
CA PRO A 368 -2.69 6.66 -9.65
C PRO A 368 -1.17 6.83 -9.75
N LEU A 369 -0.42 5.74 -9.59
CA LEU A 369 1.05 5.78 -9.64
C LEU A 369 1.55 6.52 -10.89
N THR A 370 2.34 7.57 -10.67
CA THR A 370 2.87 8.43 -11.71
C THR A 370 4.27 8.95 -11.36
N THR A 371 5.01 9.33 -12.40
CA THR A 371 6.28 10.04 -12.30
C THR A 371 6.11 11.56 -12.47
N ASP A 372 4.87 12.05 -12.61
CA ASP A 372 4.55 13.47 -12.69
C ASP A 372 4.40 14.06 -11.29
N PHE A 373 5.54 14.41 -10.70
CA PHE A 373 5.57 15.00 -9.35
C PHE A 373 4.95 16.40 -9.30
N SER A 374 4.82 17.10 -10.43
CA SER A 374 4.08 18.37 -10.52
C SER A 374 2.59 18.15 -10.32
N LYS A 375 2.03 17.10 -10.96
CA LYS A 375 0.64 16.68 -10.73
C LYS A 375 0.40 16.31 -9.27
N ILE A 376 1.31 15.54 -8.66
CA ILE A 376 1.24 15.17 -7.23
C ILE A 376 1.18 16.42 -6.35
N ARG A 377 2.11 17.36 -6.52
CA ARG A 377 2.12 18.62 -5.76
C ARG A 377 0.85 19.45 -5.96
N THR A 378 0.35 19.50 -7.19
CA THR A 378 -0.85 20.28 -7.53
C THR A 378 -2.09 19.68 -6.87
N THR A 379 -2.25 18.35 -6.93
CA THR A 379 -3.34 17.65 -6.24
C THR A 379 -3.26 17.83 -4.74
N VAL A 380 -2.09 17.65 -4.13
CA VAL A 380 -1.91 17.83 -2.68
C VAL A 380 -2.27 19.26 -2.24
N LYS A 381 -1.87 20.29 -3.00
CA LYS A 381 -2.24 21.68 -2.69
C LYS A 381 -3.73 21.97 -2.83
N ALA A 382 -4.42 21.22 -3.69
CA ALA A 382 -5.84 21.39 -3.96
C ALA A 382 -6.74 20.72 -2.91
N LEU A 383 -6.18 19.87 -2.03
CA LEU A 383 -6.99 19.14 -1.05
C LEU A 383 -7.86 20.06 -0.19
N GLU A 384 -9.11 19.67 -0.01
CA GLU A 384 -10.08 20.31 0.88
C GLU A 384 -10.59 19.36 1.95
N ALA A 385 -10.77 19.88 3.18
CA ALA A 385 -11.25 19.09 4.32
C ALA A 385 -12.78 18.97 4.30
N ASN A 386 -13.30 17.77 4.01
CA ASN A 386 -14.73 17.48 3.96
C ASN A 386 -15.07 16.00 4.21
N GLY A 387 -16.33 15.71 4.52
CA GLY A 387 -16.84 14.35 4.76
C GLY A 387 -16.57 13.79 6.16
N SER A 388 -17.08 12.57 6.39
CA SER A 388 -16.80 11.74 7.56
C SER A 388 -15.55 10.88 7.32
N THR A 389 -14.98 10.29 8.36
CA THR A 389 -13.75 9.49 8.25
C THR A 389 -14.06 8.03 7.95
N ASN A 390 -13.71 7.55 6.76
CA ASN A 390 -13.77 6.13 6.38
C ASN A 390 -12.36 5.62 6.03
N MET A 391 -11.63 5.20 7.06
CA MET A 391 -10.26 4.71 6.93
C MET A 391 -10.15 3.46 6.08
N LEU A 392 -11.19 2.61 6.06
CA LEU A 392 -11.22 1.43 5.21
C LEU A 392 -11.03 1.82 3.73
N GLU A 393 -11.76 2.83 3.25
CA GLU A 393 -11.61 3.28 1.87
C GLU A 393 -10.22 3.86 1.61
N GLY A 394 -9.67 4.64 2.56
CA GLY A 394 -8.30 5.14 2.47
C GLY A 394 -7.29 3.99 2.26
N VAL A 395 -7.29 3.00 3.16
CA VAL A 395 -6.36 1.85 3.09
C VAL A 395 -6.59 1.02 1.83
N MET A 396 -7.84 0.71 1.49
CA MET A 396 -8.15 -0.13 0.33
C MET A 396 -7.76 0.54 -1.00
N TRP A 397 -8.01 1.84 -1.15
CA TRP A 397 -7.57 2.56 -2.35
C TRP A 397 -6.08 2.84 -2.37
N GLY A 398 -5.46 3.06 -1.21
CA GLY A 398 -4.00 3.08 -1.06
C GLY A 398 -3.34 1.78 -1.53
N TRP A 399 -3.95 0.64 -1.22
CA TRP A 399 -3.47 -0.66 -1.69
C TRP A 399 -3.72 -0.85 -3.19
N ARG A 400 -4.91 -0.52 -3.69
CA ARG A 400 -5.28 -0.64 -5.12
C ARG A 400 -4.36 0.13 -6.05
N VAL A 401 -3.92 1.34 -5.67
CA VAL A 401 -2.99 2.11 -6.50
C VAL A 401 -1.57 1.52 -6.54
N LEU A 402 -1.18 0.73 -5.52
CA LEU A 402 0.10 0.00 -5.45
C LEU A 402 0.02 -1.41 -6.05
N SER A 403 -1.17 -1.83 -6.44
CA SER A 403 -1.43 -3.16 -6.98
C SER A 403 -1.13 -3.22 -8.48
N ASP A 404 -0.77 -4.41 -8.95
CA ASP A 404 -0.70 -4.76 -10.38
C ASP A 404 -2.08 -5.12 -10.95
N ARG A 405 -3.13 -5.03 -10.14
CA ARG A 405 -4.52 -5.38 -10.48
C ARG A 405 -5.33 -4.15 -10.90
N GLU A 406 -6.34 -4.39 -11.73
CA GLU A 406 -7.37 -3.42 -12.07
C GLU A 406 -8.06 -2.92 -10.78
N PRO A 407 -8.30 -1.60 -10.58
CA PRO A 407 -8.65 -0.60 -11.60
C PRO A 407 -7.51 0.11 -12.32
N PHE A 408 -6.31 0.17 -11.74
CA PHE A 408 -5.23 1.00 -12.29
C PHE A 408 -4.04 0.20 -12.84
N ALA A 409 -3.69 -0.91 -12.18
CA ALA A 409 -2.69 -1.88 -12.63
C ALA A 409 -1.31 -1.31 -13.03
N GLN A 410 -0.90 -0.14 -12.50
CA GLN A 410 0.44 0.41 -12.75
C GLN A 410 1.47 0.05 -11.68
N GLY A 411 1.04 -0.58 -10.58
CA GLY A 411 1.92 -1.11 -9.56
C GLY A 411 2.65 -2.36 -10.05
N ALA A 412 3.84 -2.62 -9.51
CA ALA A 412 4.60 -3.81 -9.82
C ALA A 412 3.92 -5.07 -9.25
N PRO A 413 4.10 -6.27 -9.83
CA PRO A 413 3.58 -7.49 -9.22
C PRO A 413 4.29 -7.78 -7.90
N LYS A 414 3.60 -8.42 -6.94
CA LYS A 414 4.19 -8.81 -5.64
C LYS A 414 5.48 -9.62 -5.77
N SER A 415 5.61 -10.40 -6.84
CA SER A 415 6.79 -11.22 -7.11
C SER A 415 8.02 -10.40 -7.54
N ASP A 416 7.87 -9.11 -7.88
CA ASP A 416 8.98 -8.24 -8.24
C ASP A 416 9.68 -7.72 -6.97
N ALA A 417 10.66 -8.49 -6.51
CA ALA A 417 11.48 -8.15 -5.36
C ALA A 417 12.37 -6.91 -5.58
N SER A 418 12.42 -6.34 -6.79
CA SER A 418 13.19 -5.11 -7.07
C SER A 418 12.44 -3.82 -6.72
N VAL A 419 11.15 -3.92 -6.38
CA VAL A 419 10.25 -2.79 -6.10
C VAL A 419 9.79 -2.81 -4.65
N GLU A 420 10.02 -1.70 -3.94
CA GLU A 420 9.44 -1.49 -2.62
C GLU A 420 8.11 -0.74 -2.74
N LYS A 421 7.03 -1.38 -2.27
CA LYS A 421 5.69 -0.78 -2.22
C LYS A 421 5.45 -0.20 -0.84
N ILE A 422 5.19 1.10 -0.77
CA ILE A 422 5.06 1.83 0.48
C ILE A 422 3.73 2.55 0.52
N MET A 423 2.93 2.29 1.54
CA MET A 423 1.73 3.07 1.85
C MET A 423 2.02 3.98 3.03
N ILE A 424 1.83 5.29 2.88
CA ILE A 424 1.88 6.24 3.99
C ILE A 424 0.44 6.65 4.28
N PHE A 425 -0.11 6.11 5.35
CA PHE A 425 -1.48 6.30 5.80
C PHE A 425 -1.53 7.29 6.96
N LEU A 426 -2.18 8.43 6.77
CA LEU A 426 -2.30 9.47 7.79
C LEU A 426 -3.76 9.76 8.10
N THR A 427 -4.08 9.94 9.38
CA THR A 427 -5.41 10.34 9.84
C THR A 427 -5.36 11.14 11.15
N ASP A 428 -6.35 12.02 11.35
CA ASP A 428 -6.53 12.81 12.57
C ASP A 428 -7.82 12.51 13.34
N GLY A 429 -8.56 11.50 12.88
CA GLY A 429 -9.90 11.19 13.35
C GLY A 429 -10.09 9.71 13.60
N GLN A 430 -11.22 9.36 14.20
CA GLN A 430 -11.70 7.98 14.32
C GLN A 430 -12.57 7.62 13.11
N ASN A 431 -12.67 6.35 12.76
CA ASN A 431 -13.68 5.90 11.80
C ASN A 431 -15.09 6.38 12.21
N SER A 432 -15.88 6.80 11.23
CA SER A 432 -17.25 7.28 11.43
C SER A 432 -18.14 6.89 10.26
N PHE A 433 -19.17 6.09 10.55
CA PHE A 433 -20.20 5.72 9.58
C PHE A 433 -21.23 6.84 9.35
N GLY A 434 -21.18 7.94 10.12
CA GLY A 434 -22.12 9.04 9.99
C GLY A 434 -23.54 8.70 10.45
N ASN A 435 -23.70 7.95 11.55
CA ASN A 435 -25.02 7.62 12.11
C ASN A 435 -25.85 8.88 12.40
N LEU A 436 -27.12 8.84 12.04
CA LEU A 436 -28.10 9.91 12.24
C LEU A 436 -29.35 9.34 12.92
N ASN A 437 -30.02 10.16 13.73
CA ASN A 437 -31.29 9.80 14.34
C ASN A 437 -32.46 10.08 13.38
N ASN A 438 -32.50 9.35 12.27
CA ASN A 438 -33.54 9.44 11.25
C ASN A 438 -33.90 8.03 10.72
N ASP A 439 -34.85 7.95 9.78
CA ASP A 439 -35.33 6.66 9.28
C ASP A 439 -34.33 5.89 8.40
N LEU A 440 -33.26 6.55 7.94
CA LEU A 440 -32.16 5.95 7.17
C LEU A 440 -31.01 5.49 8.08
N GLY A 441 -31.00 5.91 9.35
CA GLY A 441 -30.02 5.53 10.38
C GLY A 441 -28.63 6.15 10.23
N SER A 442 -28.31 6.76 9.08
CA SER A 442 -27.05 7.45 8.81
C SER A 442 -27.21 8.48 7.68
N ALA A 443 -26.17 9.29 7.47
CA ALA A 443 -25.93 9.90 6.16
C ALA A 443 -25.52 8.83 5.15
N TYR A 444 -25.54 9.17 3.86
CA TYR A 444 -25.11 8.25 2.81
C TYR A 444 -23.57 8.07 2.84
N THR A 445 -23.09 6.83 2.76
CA THR A 445 -21.66 6.48 2.84
C THR A 445 -21.24 5.59 1.66
N SER A 446 -19.95 5.25 1.56
CA SER A 446 -19.46 4.27 0.57
C SER A 446 -20.14 2.90 0.72
N MET A 447 -20.73 2.60 1.87
CA MET A 447 -21.51 1.40 2.13
C MET A 447 -23.03 1.66 2.10
N GLY A 448 -23.48 2.75 1.48
CA GLY A 448 -24.90 3.14 1.51
C GLY A 448 -25.33 3.69 2.87
N TYR A 449 -26.63 3.58 3.17
CA TYR A 449 -27.19 3.91 4.48
C TYR A 449 -27.06 2.76 5.46
N LEU A 450 -27.12 3.05 6.77
CA LEU A 450 -27.08 2.02 7.79
C LEU A 450 -28.21 1.01 7.61
N VAL A 451 -29.41 1.47 7.25
CA VAL A 451 -30.56 0.59 7.00
C VAL A 451 -30.34 -0.40 5.85
N ASP A 452 -29.38 -0.16 4.96
CA ASP A 452 -29.06 -1.04 3.83
C ASP A 452 -28.32 -2.32 4.28
N GLY A 453 -27.77 -2.36 5.50
CA GLY A 453 -27.19 -3.57 6.05
C GLY A 453 -25.83 -3.96 5.45
N ARG A 454 -25.14 -3.04 4.77
CA ARG A 454 -23.86 -3.34 4.10
C ARG A 454 -22.65 -3.39 5.04
N LEU A 455 -22.77 -2.81 6.23
CA LEU A 455 -21.79 -2.95 7.30
C LEU A 455 -22.16 -4.14 8.20
N ASP A 456 -21.57 -5.31 7.92
CA ASP A 456 -21.74 -6.55 8.68
C ASP A 456 -23.22 -6.97 8.93
N GLY A 457 -24.12 -6.64 7.99
CA GLY A 457 -25.55 -6.97 8.09
C GLY A 457 -26.34 -6.06 9.03
N MET A 458 -25.72 -5.06 9.65
CA MET A 458 -26.37 -4.18 10.62
C MET A 458 -27.33 -3.22 9.93
N THR A 459 -28.61 -3.27 10.26
CA THR A 459 -29.63 -2.31 9.76
C THR A 459 -29.99 -1.22 10.78
N ALA A 460 -29.52 -1.35 12.03
CA ALA A 460 -29.68 -0.39 13.10
C ALA A 460 -28.57 -0.62 14.13
N ALA A 461 -27.84 0.43 14.49
CA ALA A 461 -26.69 0.36 15.38
C ALA A 461 -26.36 1.76 15.94
N ASN A 462 -25.77 1.81 17.12
CA ASN A 462 -25.20 3.05 17.65
C ASN A 462 -23.81 3.33 17.04
N ILE A 463 -23.30 4.54 17.25
CA ILE A 463 -22.01 5.00 16.70
C ILE A 463 -20.86 4.08 17.11
N GLY A 464 -20.81 3.63 18.36
CA GLY A 464 -19.74 2.74 18.82
C GLY A 464 -19.74 1.39 18.09
N GLN A 465 -20.92 0.84 17.78
CA GLN A 465 -21.04 -0.41 17.04
C GLN A 465 -20.59 -0.28 15.59
N THR A 466 -21.01 0.79 14.90
CA THR A 466 -20.61 1.02 13.50
C THR A 466 -19.12 1.34 13.39
N ASN A 467 -18.58 2.18 14.30
CA ASN A 467 -17.16 2.51 14.34
C ASN A 467 -16.30 1.25 14.58
N ASN A 468 -16.66 0.40 15.55
CA ASN A 468 -15.94 -0.85 15.80
C ASN A 468 -15.94 -1.80 14.59
N ALA A 469 -17.04 -1.84 13.82
CA ALA A 469 -17.11 -2.67 12.61
C ALA A 469 -16.23 -2.10 11.48
N LEU A 470 -16.19 -0.78 11.31
CA LEU A 470 -15.27 -0.12 10.39
C LEU A 470 -13.81 -0.37 10.79
N ASP A 471 -13.46 -0.21 12.07
CA ASP A 471 -12.11 -0.46 12.58
C ASP A 471 -11.66 -1.90 12.30
N LYS A 472 -12.56 -2.88 12.51
CA LYS A 472 -12.27 -4.28 12.20
C LYS A 472 -11.99 -4.49 10.72
N LYS A 473 -12.75 -3.86 9.82
CA LYS A 473 -12.53 -3.94 8.38
C LYS A 473 -11.25 -3.22 7.96
N THR A 474 -10.96 -2.05 8.51
CA THR A 474 -9.70 -1.32 8.28
C THR A 474 -8.50 -2.18 8.65
N LYS A 475 -8.51 -2.83 9.84
CA LYS A 475 -7.44 -3.76 10.25
C LYS A 475 -7.27 -4.91 9.26
N ALA A 476 -8.37 -5.55 8.86
CA ALA A 476 -8.33 -6.64 7.88
C ALA A 476 -7.77 -6.18 6.52
N ALA A 477 -8.10 -4.98 6.07
CA ALA A 477 -7.53 -4.39 4.86
C ALA A 477 -6.01 -4.14 5.00
N CYS A 478 -5.55 -3.63 6.15
CA CYS A 478 -4.12 -3.45 6.41
C CYS A 478 -3.37 -4.78 6.43
N GLU A 479 -3.93 -5.81 7.07
CA GLU A 479 -3.37 -7.16 7.08
C GLU A 479 -3.25 -7.72 5.66
N ASN A 480 -4.32 -7.65 4.87
CA ASN A 480 -4.31 -8.12 3.47
C ASN A 480 -3.30 -7.36 2.60
N ALA A 481 -3.18 -6.04 2.76
CA ALA A 481 -2.20 -5.23 2.03
C ALA A 481 -0.75 -5.59 2.42
N LYS A 482 -0.48 -5.82 3.71
CA LYS A 482 0.84 -6.32 4.19
C LYS A 482 1.15 -7.71 3.63
N GLU A 483 0.17 -8.61 3.62
CA GLU A 483 0.31 -9.93 2.99
C GLU A 483 0.60 -9.82 1.48
N ASP A 484 0.18 -8.74 0.83
CA ASP A 484 0.46 -8.47 -0.58
C ASP A 484 1.78 -7.72 -0.84
N GLY A 485 2.63 -7.60 0.20
CA GLY A 485 3.97 -7.03 0.10
C GLY A 485 4.02 -5.50 0.24
N VAL A 486 2.97 -4.86 0.76
CA VAL A 486 2.96 -3.42 1.01
C VAL A 486 3.50 -3.10 2.41
N THR A 487 4.54 -2.27 2.47
CA THR A 487 5.03 -1.65 3.71
C THR A 487 4.13 -0.47 4.07
N ILE A 488 3.30 -0.62 5.10
CA ILE A 488 2.42 0.41 5.62
C ILE A 488 3.11 1.19 6.74
N TYR A 489 3.26 2.50 6.54
CA TYR A 489 3.50 3.52 7.54
C TYR A 489 2.19 4.16 7.96
N THR A 490 1.97 4.34 9.26
CA THR A 490 0.76 4.99 9.77
C THR A 490 1.13 6.22 10.61
N ILE A 491 0.43 7.32 10.41
CA ILE A 491 0.62 8.57 11.15
C ILE A 491 -0.69 8.94 11.84
N ARG A 492 -0.69 8.95 13.17
CA ARG A 492 -1.78 9.47 13.99
C ARG A 492 -1.54 10.96 14.25
N LEU A 493 -2.46 11.83 13.85
CA LEU A 493 -2.31 13.29 13.97
C LEU A 493 -3.33 13.91 14.93
N GLU A 494 -2.89 14.49 16.04
CA GLU A 494 -3.76 15.23 16.99
C GLU A 494 -5.05 14.47 17.40
N GLU A 495 -5.06 13.14 17.29
CA GLU A 495 -6.19 12.27 17.64
C GLU A 495 -6.02 11.86 19.11
N ALA A 496 -7.06 11.99 19.93
CA ALA A 496 -7.01 11.73 21.36
C ALA A 496 -7.40 10.28 21.74
N ASP A 497 -8.17 9.60 20.90
CA ASP A 497 -8.66 8.26 21.18
C ASP A 497 -7.55 7.20 21.14
N VAL A 498 -7.41 6.51 22.26
CA VAL A 498 -6.38 5.47 22.44
C VAL A 498 -6.71 4.23 21.59
N GLY A 499 -7.99 3.91 21.39
CA GLY A 499 -8.41 2.77 20.57
C GLY A 499 -7.98 2.93 19.12
N THR A 500 -8.18 4.12 18.57
CA THR A 500 -7.79 4.53 17.22
C THR A 500 -6.27 4.50 17.08
N GLY A 501 -5.53 5.05 18.05
CA GLY A 501 -4.06 4.96 18.04
C GLY A 501 -3.54 3.53 18.03
N LYS A 502 -4.13 2.64 18.84
CA LYS A 502 -3.79 1.22 18.83
C LYS A 502 -4.13 0.53 17.51
N MET A 503 -5.28 0.87 16.91
CA MET A 503 -5.67 0.34 15.60
C MET A 503 -4.69 0.76 14.49
N LEU A 504 -4.24 2.01 14.50
CA LEU A 504 -3.23 2.50 13.57
C LEU A 504 -1.87 1.82 13.78
N GLU A 505 -1.46 1.63 15.03
CA GLU A 505 -0.23 0.88 15.35
C GLU A 505 -0.29 -0.58 14.84
N GLU A 506 -1.43 -1.25 14.97
CA GLU A 506 -1.65 -2.61 14.45
C GLU A 506 -1.72 -2.64 12.90
N CYS A 507 -2.23 -1.59 12.28
CA CYS A 507 -2.27 -1.45 10.82
C CYS A 507 -0.86 -1.30 10.24
N ALA A 508 0.04 -0.58 10.93
CA ALA A 508 1.44 -0.42 10.53
C ALA A 508 2.16 -1.76 10.34
N THR A 509 3.22 -1.75 9.53
CA THR A 509 4.03 -2.96 9.27
C THR A 509 4.79 -3.43 10.51
N SER A 510 5.28 -2.49 11.29
CA SER A 510 5.85 -2.74 12.61
C SER A 510 5.75 -1.46 13.45
N SER A 511 6.10 -1.54 14.73
CA SER A 511 6.13 -0.36 15.61
C SER A 511 7.06 0.74 15.10
N ALA A 512 8.09 0.41 14.30
CA ALA A 512 8.96 1.40 13.65
C ALA A 512 8.29 2.16 12.49
N HIS A 513 7.15 1.66 12.01
CA HIS A 513 6.36 2.27 10.94
C HIS A 513 5.15 3.06 11.47
N TYR A 514 4.92 3.04 12.79
CA TYR A 514 3.88 3.82 13.45
C TYR A 514 4.47 5.13 13.98
N PHE A 515 3.82 6.25 13.68
CA PHE A 515 4.19 7.58 14.14
C PHE A 515 3.03 8.25 14.83
N ASP A 516 3.22 8.63 16.09
CA ASP A 516 2.26 9.41 16.87
C ASP A 516 2.65 10.90 16.85
N ALA A 517 1.75 11.73 16.34
CA ALA A 517 1.92 13.17 16.19
C ALA A 517 0.87 13.89 17.04
N PRO A 518 1.06 14.04 18.37
CA PRO A 518 0.14 14.78 19.23
C PRO A 518 0.01 16.26 18.85
N SER A 519 0.85 16.77 17.95
CA SER A 519 0.75 18.09 17.33
C SER A 519 1.11 18.05 15.84
N ARG A 520 0.39 18.83 15.03
CA ARG A 520 0.67 19.05 13.59
C ARG A 520 2.04 19.64 13.30
N GLN A 521 2.70 20.28 14.27
CA GLN A 521 4.08 20.73 14.11
C GLN A 521 5.06 19.56 13.94
N GLN A 522 4.67 18.34 14.31
CA GLN A 522 5.48 17.14 14.17
C GLN A 522 5.34 16.45 12.80
N LEU A 523 4.42 16.90 11.93
CA LEU A 523 4.24 16.27 10.62
C LEU A 523 5.49 16.34 9.76
N THR A 524 6.07 17.53 9.58
CA THR A 524 7.31 17.69 8.80
C THR A 524 8.44 16.78 9.30
N PRO A 525 8.81 16.76 10.60
CA PRO A 525 9.87 15.87 11.06
C PRO A 525 9.51 14.38 10.95
N ILE A 526 8.24 14.00 11.05
CA ILE A 526 7.79 12.61 10.82
C ILE A 526 7.98 12.20 9.37
N PHE A 527 7.51 13.03 8.42
CA PHE A 527 7.70 12.76 6.99
C PHE A 527 9.18 12.73 6.60
N ASP A 528 10.02 13.56 7.23
CA ASP A 528 11.48 13.47 7.09
C ASP A 528 12.08 12.19 7.67
N ALA A 529 11.54 11.68 8.77
CA ALA A 529 11.95 10.39 9.34
C ALA A 529 11.56 9.23 8.43
N ILE A 530 10.34 9.24 7.87
CA ILE A 530 9.88 8.25 6.88
C ILE A 530 10.79 8.29 5.66
N LYS A 531 11.04 9.48 5.08
CA LYS A 531 11.99 9.66 3.97
C LYS A 531 13.35 9.03 4.26
N LYS A 532 13.92 9.31 5.44
CA LYS A 532 15.20 8.73 5.86
C LYS A 532 15.12 7.21 6.02
N GLY A 533 14.01 6.67 6.50
CA GLY A 533 13.77 5.22 6.58
C GLY A 533 13.82 4.58 5.20
N VAL A 534 13.02 5.11 4.27
CA VAL A 534 12.97 4.68 2.86
C VAL A 534 14.34 4.78 2.20
N VAL A 535 15.08 5.88 2.41
CA VAL A 535 16.43 6.05 1.85
C VAL A 535 17.48 5.20 2.55
N LYS A 536 17.39 4.95 3.86
CA LYS A 536 18.38 4.14 4.59
C LYS A 536 18.34 2.68 4.14
N LEU A 537 17.18 2.16 3.75
CA LEU A 537 17.08 0.85 3.10
C LEU A 537 18.00 0.76 1.86
N ARG A 538 18.31 1.89 1.20
CA ARG A 538 19.30 1.98 0.11
C ARG A 538 20.77 1.87 0.56
N LEU A 539 21.09 2.20 1.81
CA LEU A 539 22.47 2.31 2.31
C LEU A 539 22.92 1.09 3.12
N THR A 540 21.98 0.32 3.67
CA THR A 540 22.26 -0.80 4.59
C THR A 540 21.80 -2.19 4.13
N SER A 541 21.46 -2.36 2.86
CA SER A 541 21.36 -3.68 2.22
C SER A 541 22.57 -3.91 1.32
#